data_AF-A0A818U841-F1
#
_entry.id   AF-A0A818U841-F1
#
_cell.length_a   1.000
_cell.length_b   1.000
_cell.length_c   1.000
_cell.angle_alpha   90.00
_cell.angle_beta   90.00
_cell.angle_gamma   90.00
#
_symmetry.space_group_name_H-M   'P 1'
#
loop_
_entity.id
_entity.type
_entity.pdbx_description
1 polymer ?
#
loop_
_entity_poly.entity_id
_entity_poly.type
_entity_poly.pdbx_seq_one_letter_code
_entity_poly.pdbx_strand_id
1 'polypeptide(L)'
;MQFILSTLVVFALINSQSNAESLGENILRALQTNAGNYATSRALIPWQQTCHNMFNLFASARSIAEITVQELLPLRIRVKIQLENPGSDRRDYFYVDGHVCQNGFNQSAANTVCRSLGKGSNSVYLMNRPLGDQPFDQCLFQYGADRIVIPCTFLMEQFNCNANAKNLATCQHTKMFEHQCAGDMYVGVVC
;
A
#
# COMPACT_ATOMS: atom_id res chain seq x y z
N MET A 1 28.30 17.02 -1.08
CA MET A 1 27.64 17.20 0.23
C MET A 1 26.32 17.95 0.00
N GLN A 2 25.27 17.27 -0.48
CA GLN A 2 24.01 17.94 -0.83
C GLN A 2 22.85 16.94 -1.04
N PHE A 3 22.38 16.29 0.02
CA PHE A 3 21.17 15.44 -0.02
C PHE A 3 20.45 15.45 1.35
N ILE A 4 19.97 16.60 1.78
CA ILE A 4 19.08 16.72 2.97
C ILE A 4 17.86 17.62 2.70
N LEU A 5 17.73 18.19 1.50
CA LEU A 5 16.70 19.20 1.22
C LEU A 5 15.32 18.66 0.83
N SER A 6 15.16 17.37 0.51
CA SER A 6 13.86 16.84 0.04
C SER A 6 12.89 16.49 1.18
N THR A 7 13.37 16.00 2.33
CA THR A 7 12.52 15.62 3.48
C THR A 7 12.01 16.81 4.27
N LEU A 8 12.81 17.87 4.41
CA LEU A 8 12.44 19.10 5.11
C LEU A 8 11.34 19.90 4.38
N VAL A 9 11.32 19.86 3.04
CA VAL A 9 10.30 20.56 2.25
C VAL A 9 8.92 19.88 2.40
N VAL A 10 8.87 18.56 2.54
CA VAL A 10 7.59 17.84 2.74
C VAL A 10 6.98 18.15 4.10
N PHE A 11 7.78 18.12 5.18
CA PHE A 11 7.31 18.53 6.50
C PHE A 11 6.89 20.00 6.54
N ALA A 12 7.59 20.87 5.82
CA ALA A 12 7.25 22.28 5.72
C ALA A 12 5.97 22.53 4.90
N LEU A 13 5.71 21.74 3.85
CA LEU A 13 4.48 21.86 3.04
C LEU A 13 3.24 21.38 3.80
N ILE A 14 3.34 20.30 4.59
CA ILE A 14 2.24 19.84 5.45
C ILE A 14 1.94 20.85 6.57
N ASN A 15 2.96 21.55 7.08
CA ASN A 15 2.81 22.50 8.20
C ASN A 15 2.55 23.96 7.79
N SER A 16 2.58 24.34 6.50
CA SER A 16 2.53 25.76 6.09
C SER A 16 1.26 26.21 5.36
N GLN A 17 0.26 25.35 5.14
CA GLN A 17 -0.99 25.79 4.50
C GLN A 17 -2.08 26.07 5.53
N SER A 18 -2.22 27.35 5.86
CA SER A 18 -3.46 27.91 6.38
C SER A 18 -4.55 27.87 5.29
N ASN A 19 -5.73 27.40 5.69
CA ASN A 19 -7.04 27.44 5.02
C ASN A 19 -7.51 26.14 4.32
N ALA A 20 -8.31 25.36 5.07
CA ALA A 20 -9.41 24.49 4.60
C ALA A 20 -9.14 23.26 3.70
N GLU A 21 -7.89 22.89 3.36
CA GLU A 21 -7.64 21.62 2.65
C GLU A 21 -7.61 20.42 3.61
N SER A 22 -8.28 19.32 3.25
CA SER A 22 -8.24 18.09 4.04
C SER A 22 -6.85 17.45 3.97
N LEU A 23 -6.48 16.67 4.99
CA LEU A 23 -5.22 15.89 4.98
C LEU A 23 -5.09 15.02 3.70
N GLY A 24 -6.20 14.54 3.16
CA GLY A 24 -6.21 13.71 1.95
C GLY A 24 -5.82 14.48 0.68
N GLU A 25 -6.28 15.72 0.53
CA GLU A 25 -5.88 16.59 -0.58
C GLU A 25 -4.38 16.91 -0.53
N ASN A 26 -3.84 17.16 0.67
CA ASN A 26 -2.42 17.39 0.87
C ASN A 26 -1.58 16.18 0.47
N ILE A 27 -2.01 14.97 0.86
CA ILE A 27 -1.35 13.72 0.44
C ILE A 27 -1.43 13.57 -1.08
N LEU A 28 -2.59 13.81 -1.68
CA LEU A 28 -2.78 13.72 -3.14
C LEU A 28 -1.83 14.67 -3.88
N ARG A 29 -1.79 15.96 -3.50
CA ARG A 29 -0.88 16.96 -4.10
C ARG A 29 0.58 16.57 -3.95
N ALA A 30 0.99 16.07 -2.78
CA ALA A 30 2.35 15.61 -2.54
C ALA A 30 2.71 14.43 -3.45
N LEU A 31 1.80 13.48 -3.65
CA LEU A 31 1.99 12.35 -4.57
C LEU A 31 2.06 12.81 -6.02
N GLN A 32 1.21 13.75 -6.46
CA GLN A 32 1.24 14.30 -7.83
C GLN A 32 2.57 15.00 -8.13
N THR A 33 3.04 15.83 -7.18
CA THR A 33 4.31 16.54 -7.31
C THR A 33 5.48 15.56 -7.44
N ASN A 34 5.48 14.51 -6.61
CA ASN A 34 6.51 13.48 -6.67
C ASN A 34 6.42 12.64 -7.95
N ALA A 35 5.22 12.23 -8.38
CA ALA A 35 5.01 11.48 -9.61
C ALA A 35 5.51 12.24 -10.86
N GLY A 36 5.27 13.55 -10.93
CA GLY A 36 5.82 14.42 -11.98
C GLY A 36 7.35 14.47 -12.00
N ASN A 37 7.98 14.45 -10.82
CA ASN A 37 9.43 14.37 -10.69
C ASN A 37 9.97 12.99 -11.13
N TYR A 38 9.28 11.89 -10.83
CA TYR A 38 9.66 10.55 -11.29
C TYR A 38 9.56 10.39 -12.81
N ALA A 39 8.50 10.92 -13.43
CA ALA A 39 8.33 10.88 -14.88
C ALA A 39 9.43 11.64 -15.64
N THR A 40 10.05 12.63 -14.99
CA THR A 40 11.09 13.48 -15.59
C THR A 40 12.51 13.08 -15.19
N SER A 41 12.71 12.40 -14.06
CA SER A 41 14.01 11.89 -13.65
C SER A 41 14.30 10.52 -14.27
N ARG A 42 15.20 10.44 -15.27
CA ARG A 42 15.83 9.18 -15.72
C ARG A 42 16.70 8.48 -14.66
N ALA A 43 16.66 8.94 -13.42
CA ALA A 43 17.47 8.42 -12.33
C ALA A 43 16.76 7.25 -11.67
N LEU A 44 17.43 6.10 -11.66
CA LEU A 44 17.12 4.92 -10.85
C LEU A 44 17.25 5.29 -9.35
N ILE A 45 16.31 6.06 -8.81
CA ILE A 45 16.17 6.13 -7.36
C ILE A 45 15.85 4.71 -6.91
N PRO A 46 16.60 4.11 -5.97
CA PRO A 46 16.29 2.76 -5.50
C PRO A 46 14.84 2.74 -5.01
N TRP A 47 14.00 1.91 -5.63
CA TRP A 47 12.54 1.85 -5.39
C TRP A 47 12.18 1.76 -3.90
N GLN A 48 13.05 1.16 -3.09
CA GLN A 48 12.96 1.11 -1.63
C GLN A 48 12.94 2.49 -0.98
N GLN A 49 13.76 3.44 -1.43
CA GLN A 49 13.84 4.80 -0.85
C GLN A 49 12.57 5.60 -1.14
N THR A 50 11.97 5.41 -2.31
CA THR A 50 10.71 6.08 -2.70
C THR A 50 9.53 5.56 -1.88
N CYS A 51 9.40 4.23 -1.75
CA CYS A 51 8.40 3.61 -0.90
C CYS A 51 8.55 4.06 0.56
N HIS A 52 9.79 4.18 1.04
CA HIS A 52 10.09 4.64 2.41
C HIS A 52 9.80 6.13 2.62
N ASN A 53 10.00 6.99 1.62
CA ASN A 53 9.61 8.38 1.69
C ASN A 53 8.08 8.54 1.67
N MET A 54 7.39 7.68 0.92
CA MET A 54 5.94 7.59 0.93
C MET A 54 5.40 7.07 2.27
N PHE A 55 6.10 6.15 2.93
CA PHE A 55 5.77 5.72 4.29
C PHE A 55 5.65 6.90 5.26
N ASN A 56 6.54 7.89 5.18
CA ASN A 56 6.45 9.08 6.05
C ASN A 56 5.21 9.94 5.77
N LEU A 57 4.73 9.98 4.51
CA LEU A 57 3.46 10.65 4.17
C LEU A 57 2.26 9.91 4.79
N PHE A 58 2.31 8.58 4.81
CA PHE A 58 1.25 7.72 5.34
C PHE A 58 1.39 7.42 6.85
N ALA A 59 2.52 7.74 7.47
CA ALA A 59 2.75 7.56 8.91
C ALA A 59 1.80 8.41 9.77
N SER A 60 1.19 9.45 9.19
CA SER A 60 0.13 10.25 9.79
C SER A 60 -1.24 9.54 9.80
N ALA A 61 -1.42 8.47 9.02
CA ALA A 61 -2.67 7.73 8.92
C ALA A 61 -2.71 6.61 9.96
N ARG A 62 -3.57 6.75 10.98
CA ARG A 62 -3.46 5.96 12.21
C ARG A 62 -4.15 4.60 12.21
N SER A 63 -4.92 4.23 11.18
CA SER A 63 -5.46 2.86 11.11
C SER A 63 -5.83 2.40 9.70
N ILE A 64 -5.43 1.15 9.42
CA ILE A 64 -6.02 0.35 8.35
C ILE A 64 -7.47 0.09 8.75
N ALA A 65 -8.41 0.64 7.98
CA ALA A 65 -9.84 0.45 8.22
C ALA A 65 -10.32 -0.89 7.63
N GLU A 66 -9.76 -1.28 6.48
CA GLU A 66 -10.15 -2.49 5.76
C GLU A 66 -9.04 -2.95 4.82
N ILE A 67 -8.93 -4.27 4.62
CA ILE A 67 -8.16 -4.87 3.53
C ILE A 67 -9.11 -5.74 2.70
N THR A 68 -9.30 -5.38 1.44
CA THR A 68 -10.11 -6.12 0.48
C THR A 68 -9.20 -6.90 -0.47
N VAL A 69 -9.57 -8.15 -0.76
CA VAL A 69 -8.84 -9.00 -1.71
C VAL A 69 -9.35 -8.75 -3.13
N GLN A 70 -8.44 -8.73 -4.10
CA GLN A 70 -8.75 -8.80 -5.52
C GLN A 70 -8.40 -10.20 -6.02
N GLU A 71 -9.34 -10.88 -6.69
CA GLU A 71 -9.16 -12.22 -7.29
C GLU A 71 -8.24 -12.16 -8.52
N LEU A 72 -6.99 -11.77 -8.30
CA LEU A 72 -5.94 -11.68 -9.30
C LEU A 72 -4.82 -12.65 -8.94
N LEU A 73 -4.10 -13.09 -9.97
CA LEU A 73 -2.92 -13.94 -9.84
C LEU A 73 -1.75 -13.25 -10.56
N PRO A 74 -0.76 -12.68 -9.84
CA PRO A 74 -0.57 -12.75 -8.38
C PRO A 74 -1.58 -11.96 -7.55
N LEU A 75 -1.73 -12.36 -6.28
CA LEU A 75 -2.62 -11.78 -5.28
C LEU A 75 -2.38 -10.28 -5.15
N ARG A 76 -3.47 -9.53 -5.25
CA ARG A 76 -3.50 -8.09 -5.07
C ARG A 76 -4.52 -7.74 -4.00
N ILE A 77 -4.20 -6.74 -3.18
CA ILE A 77 -5.08 -6.26 -2.11
C ILE A 77 -5.33 -4.77 -2.30
N ARG A 78 -6.50 -4.33 -1.85
CA ARG A 78 -6.85 -2.93 -1.66
C ARG A 78 -6.89 -2.64 -0.17
N VAL A 79 -6.07 -1.71 0.29
CA VAL A 79 -6.07 -1.26 1.67
C VAL A 79 -6.81 0.06 1.76
N LYS A 80 -7.85 0.12 2.58
CA LYS A 80 -8.57 1.34 2.95
C LYS A 80 -7.97 1.89 4.23
N ILE A 81 -7.51 3.14 4.18
CA ILE A 81 -6.86 3.80 5.32
C ILE A 81 -7.69 4.99 5.74
N GLN A 82 -7.95 5.08 7.06
CA GLN A 82 -8.63 6.23 7.63
C GLN A 82 -7.63 7.35 7.90
N LEU A 83 -7.97 8.55 7.44
CA LEU A 83 -7.24 9.76 7.75
C LEU A 83 -7.70 10.29 9.10
N GLU A 84 -6.75 10.60 9.98
CA GLU A 84 -7.06 11.40 11.17
C GLU A 84 -7.00 12.87 10.82
N ASN A 85 -8.13 13.55 10.94
CA ASN A 85 -8.22 14.99 10.77
C ASN A 85 -8.61 15.63 12.11
N PRO A 86 -7.63 16.00 12.96
CA PRO A 86 -7.92 16.54 14.29
C PRO A 86 -8.76 17.82 14.16
N GLY A 87 -9.94 17.82 14.78
CA GLY A 87 -10.90 18.94 14.73
C GLY A 87 -12.00 18.81 13.66
N SER A 88 -12.05 17.70 12.92
CA SER A 88 -13.12 17.38 11.97
C SER A 88 -13.83 16.08 12.35
N ASP A 89 -15.16 16.14 12.44
CA ASP A 89 -16.00 14.93 12.62
C ASP A 89 -16.10 14.09 11.32
N ARG A 90 -15.60 14.63 10.20
CA ARG A 90 -15.61 13.95 8.91
C ARG A 90 -14.52 12.88 8.88
N ARG A 91 -14.95 11.63 8.67
CA ARG A 91 -14.06 10.52 8.36
C ARG A 91 -13.71 10.53 6.88
N ASP A 92 -12.45 10.83 6.57
CA ASP A 92 -11.90 10.73 5.23
C ASP A 92 -11.08 9.46 5.09
N TYR A 93 -11.05 8.93 3.86
CA TYR A 93 -10.34 7.69 3.54
C TYR A 93 -9.56 7.86 2.25
N PHE A 94 -8.43 7.17 2.15
CA PHE A 94 -7.79 6.88 0.88
C PHE A 94 -7.62 5.37 0.74
N TYR A 95 -7.34 4.94 -0.50
CA TYR A 95 -7.16 3.55 -0.85
C TYR A 95 -5.79 3.36 -1.50
N VAL A 96 -5.16 2.24 -1.22
CA VAL A 96 -3.96 1.80 -1.94
C VAL A 96 -4.13 0.37 -2.41
N ASP A 97 -3.95 0.14 -3.71
CA ASP A 97 -3.93 -1.18 -4.32
C ASP A 97 -2.50 -1.63 -4.60
N GLY A 98 -2.18 -2.89 -4.35
CA GLY A 98 -0.87 -3.44 -4.72
C GLY A 98 -0.70 -4.89 -4.26
N HIS A 99 0.51 -5.43 -4.43
CA HIS A 99 0.76 -6.84 -4.21
C HIS A 99 1.13 -7.18 -2.77
N VAL A 100 0.86 -8.43 -2.41
CA VAL A 100 1.32 -9.00 -1.15
C VAL A 100 2.63 -9.73 -1.38
N CYS A 101 3.60 -9.47 -0.52
CA CYS A 101 4.84 -10.20 -0.54
C CYS A 101 4.72 -11.56 0.17
N GLN A 102 5.44 -12.56 -0.36
CA GLN A 102 5.46 -13.90 0.20
C GLN A 102 6.14 -14.04 1.57
N ASN A 103 6.99 -13.08 1.96
CA ASN A 103 7.69 -13.13 3.25
C ASN A 103 6.67 -13.25 4.39
N GLY A 104 6.74 -14.35 5.15
CA GLY A 104 5.83 -14.63 6.25
C GLY A 104 4.36 -14.86 5.83
N PHE A 105 4.04 -14.89 4.53
CA PHE A 105 2.72 -15.29 4.05
C PHE A 105 2.61 -16.81 4.09
N ASN A 106 1.59 -17.32 4.77
CA ASN A 106 1.43 -18.75 5.02
C ASN A 106 0.06 -19.28 4.59
N GLN A 107 -0.12 -20.60 4.71
CA GLN A 107 -1.37 -21.28 4.36
C GLN A 107 -2.60 -20.74 5.12
N SER A 108 -2.42 -20.29 6.36
CA SER A 108 -3.52 -19.70 7.15
C SER A 108 -3.96 -18.35 6.58
N ALA A 109 -3.01 -17.54 6.07
CA ALA A 109 -3.32 -16.32 5.34
C ALA A 109 -4.01 -16.61 4.00
N ALA A 110 -3.55 -17.61 3.25
CA ALA A 110 -4.22 -18.04 2.02
C ALA A 110 -5.67 -18.50 2.27
N ASN A 111 -5.91 -19.26 3.34
CA ASN A 111 -7.25 -19.66 3.75
C ASN A 111 -8.11 -18.45 4.15
N THR A 112 -7.49 -17.45 4.79
CA THR A 112 -8.15 -16.18 5.17
C THR A 112 -8.55 -15.37 3.95
N VAL A 113 -7.73 -15.36 2.90
CA VAL A 113 -8.07 -14.77 1.59
C VAL A 113 -9.33 -15.40 1.01
N CYS A 114 -9.41 -16.73 0.97
CA CYS A 114 -10.61 -17.41 0.46
C CYS A 114 -11.85 -17.15 1.33
N ARG A 115 -11.68 -17.03 2.65
CA ARG A 115 -12.77 -16.66 3.55
C ARG A 115 -13.26 -15.25 3.31
N SER A 116 -12.38 -14.27 3.09
CA SER A 116 -12.80 -12.90 2.81
C SER A 116 -13.53 -12.76 1.48
N LEU A 117 -13.32 -13.70 0.55
CA LEU A 117 -14.06 -13.82 -0.71
C LEU A 117 -15.35 -14.66 -0.58
N GLY A 118 -15.66 -15.20 0.60
CA GLY A 118 -16.84 -16.05 0.81
C GLY A 118 -16.72 -17.47 0.23
N LYS A 119 -15.51 -17.91 -0.15
CA LYS A 119 -15.24 -19.21 -0.79
C LYS A 119 -14.82 -20.33 0.18
N GLY A 120 -15.00 -20.12 1.49
CA GLY A 120 -14.55 -21.05 2.52
C GLY A 120 -13.04 -20.95 2.78
N SER A 121 -12.43 -22.02 3.31
CA SER A 121 -11.02 -22.01 3.75
C SER A 121 -10.12 -22.99 3.01
N ASN A 122 -10.58 -23.53 1.88
CA ASN A 122 -9.74 -24.37 1.03
C ASN A 122 -9.01 -23.46 0.06
N SER A 123 -7.68 -23.37 0.20
CA SER A 123 -6.87 -22.55 -0.67
C SER A 123 -5.63 -23.29 -1.14
N VAL A 124 -5.21 -23.00 -2.37
CA VAL A 124 -3.88 -23.33 -2.86
C VAL A 124 -3.04 -22.07 -2.82
N TYR A 125 -1.99 -22.11 -1.99
CA TYR A 125 -0.99 -21.04 -1.89
C TYR A 125 0.16 -21.29 -2.86
N LEU A 126 0.51 -20.27 -3.64
CA LEU A 126 1.60 -20.31 -4.61
C LEU A 126 2.63 -19.22 -4.28
N MET A 127 3.90 -19.60 -4.21
CA MET A 127 5.05 -18.72 -3.96
C MET A 127 5.78 -18.38 -5.25
N ASN A 128 6.66 -17.36 -5.20
CA ASN A 128 7.51 -16.92 -6.30
C ASN A 128 6.76 -16.77 -7.63
N ARG A 129 5.58 -16.13 -7.58
CA ARG A 129 4.75 -15.99 -8.77
C ARG A 129 5.35 -14.93 -9.69
N PRO A 130 5.74 -15.25 -10.92
CA PRO A 130 6.12 -14.22 -11.87
C PRO A 130 4.89 -13.34 -12.16
N LEU A 131 5.10 -12.03 -12.25
CA LEU A 131 4.07 -11.12 -12.75
C LEU A 131 3.69 -11.44 -14.20
N GLY A 132 4.61 -11.98 -15.00
CA GLY A 132 4.42 -12.10 -16.45
C GLY A 132 4.27 -10.71 -17.09
N ASP A 133 3.56 -10.64 -18.22
CA ASP A 133 3.28 -9.38 -18.93
C ASP A 133 2.16 -8.54 -18.28
N GLN A 134 1.91 -8.70 -16.97
CA GLN A 134 0.83 -8.00 -16.30
C GLN A 134 1.14 -6.50 -16.18
N PRO A 135 0.24 -5.60 -16.61
CA PRO A 135 0.50 -4.15 -16.68
C PRO A 135 0.43 -3.45 -15.31
N PHE A 136 0.31 -4.20 -14.21
CA PHE A 136 0.01 -3.69 -12.88
C PHE A 136 1.10 -4.02 -11.85
N ASP A 137 2.37 -3.95 -12.20
CA ASP A 137 3.44 -4.09 -11.21
C ASP A 137 3.46 -2.94 -10.18
N GLN A 138 2.82 -1.81 -10.50
CA GLN A 138 2.79 -0.63 -9.66
C GLN A 138 1.59 -0.59 -8.72
N CYS A 139 1.72 0.03 -7.56
CA CYS A 139 0.59 0.30 -6.68
C CYS A 139 -0.24 1.47 -7.21
N LEU A 140 -1.52 1.48 -6.84
CA LEU A 140 -2.45 2.55 -7.18
C LEU A 140 -2.91 3.24 -5.91
N PHE A 141 -2.67 4.54 -5.79
CA PHE A 141 -3.26 5.38 -4.76
C PHE A 141 -4.57 5.99 -5.27
N GLN A 142 -5.60 6.02 -4.43
CA GLN A 142 -6.86 6.68 -4.72
C GLN A 142 -7.34 7.53 -3.55
N TYR A 143 -7.69 8.79 -3.81
CA TYR A 143 -8.41 9.67 -2.90
C TYR A 143 -9.57 10.33 -3.65
N GLY A 144 -10.79 10.21 -3.13
CA GLY A 144 -11.98 10.62 -3.88
C GLY A 144 -12.07 9.92 -5.25
N ALA A 145 -12.21 10.71 -6.31
CA ALA A 145 -12.21 10.23 -7.70
C ALA A 145 -10.81 10.14 -8.32
N ASP A 146 -9.81 10.78 -7.70
CA ASP A 146 -8.45 10.87 -8.22
C ASP A 146 -7.66 9.59 -7.97
N ARG A 147 -6.89 9.20 -9.00
CA ARG A 147 -6.06 7.99 -8.99
C ARG A 147 -4.67 8.29 -9.49
N ILE A 148 -3.67 7.82 -8.76
CA ILE A 148 -2.25 8.06 -9.06
C ILE A 148 -1.52 6.73 -8.97
N VAL A 149 -0.77 6.42 -10.01
CA VAL A 149 0.16 5.29 -9.98
C VAL A 149 1.39 5.71 -9.19
N ILE A 150 1.74 4.89 -8.20
CA ILE A 150 2.87 5.15 -7.31
C ILE A 150 3.93 4.07 -7.54
N PRO A 151 5.22 4.44 -7.55
CA PRO A 151 6.35 3.57 -7.87
C PRO A 151 6.67 2.61 -6.70
N CYS A 152 5.71 1.77 -6.35
CA CYS A 152 5.84 0.67 -5.41
C CYS A 152 5.18 -0.56 -6.00
N THR A 153 5.49 -1.74 -5.49
CA THR A 153 4.91 -2.99 -6.01
C THR A 153 4.28 -3.81 -4.90
N PHE A 154 5.02 -4.03 -3.83
CA PHE A 154 4.53 -4.72 -2.64
C PHE A 154 4.01 -3.70 -1.63
N LEU A 155 2.80 -3.92 -1.12
CA LEU A 155 2.24 -3.09 -0.07
C LEU A 155 2.66 -3.57 1.31
N MET A 156 2.67 -4.88 1.53
CA MET A 156 2.78 -5.45 2.87
C MET A 156 3.41 -6.84 2.81
N GLU A 157 4.02 -7.25 3.92
CA GLU A 157 4.51 -8.60 4.15
C GLU A 157 4.07 -9.12 5.53
N GLN A 158 4.43 -10.36 5.83
CA GLN A 158 4.24 -11.04 7.11
C GLN A 158 2.78 -11.24 7.52
N PHE A 159 1.87 -11.51 6.58
CA PHE A 159 0.50 -11.91 6.92
C PHE A 159 0.49 -13.25 7.66
N ASN A 160 0.52 -13.16 8.99
CA ASN A 160 0.42 -14.30 9.89
C ASN A 160 -0.98 -14.32 10.52
N CYS A 161 -1.86 -15.09 9.91
CA CYS A 161 -3.26 -15.18 10.30
C CYS A 161 -3.50 -16.34 11.25
N ASN A 162 -4.37 -16.13 12.25
CA ASN A 162 -4.91 -17.26 13.00
C ASN A 162 -5.84 -18.11 12.10
N ALA A 163 -6.10 -19.36 12.51
CA ALA A 163 -6.87 -20.31 11.72
C ALA A 163 -8.31 -19.87 11.42
N ASN A 164 -8.86 -18.88 12.14
CA ASN A 164 -10.25 -18.43 12.03
C ASN A 164 -10.37 -16.98 11.49
N ALA A 165 -9.26 -16.36 11.11
CA ALA A 165 -9.25 -14.99 10.63
C ALA A 165 -10.13 -14.88 9.38
N LYS A 166 -11.05 -13.91 9.37
CA LYS A 166 -12.02 -13.72 8.29
C LYS A 166 -11.55 -12.73 7.23
N ASN A 167 -10.58 -11.90 7.57
CA ASN A 167 -10.01 -10.89 6.69
C ASN A 167 -8.54 -10.66 7.04
N LEU A 168 -7.76 -10.21 6.07
CA LEU A 168 -6.32 -9.97 6.24
C LEU A 168 -5.99 -8.83 7.21
N ALA A 169 -6.91 -7.87 7.40
CA ALA A 169 -6.74 -6.74 8.32
C ALA A 169 -6.69 -7.17 9.80
N THR A 170 -7.22 -8.36 10.13
CA THR A 170 -7.17 -8.92 11.50
C THR A 170 -5.93 -9.78 11.76
N CYS A 171 -5.10 -10.02 10.73
CA CYS A 171 -3.88 -10.79 10.88
C CYS A 171 -2.76 -9.91 11.39
N GLN A 172 -1.75 -10.52 12.00
CA GLN A 172 -0.48 -9.83 12.16
C GLN A 172 0.12 -9.59 10.77
N HIS A 173 0.66 -8.39 10.54
CA HIS A 173 1.35 -7.99 9.31
C HIS A 173 2.29 -6.82 9.60
N THR A 174 3.26 -6.54 8.73
CA THR A 174 4.10 -5.34 8.85
C THR A 174 3.32 -4.07 8.53
N LYS A 175 3.96 -2.91 8.73
CA LYS A 175 3.40 -1.64 8.25
C LYS A 175 3.42 -1.63 6.71
N MET A 176 2.54 -0.84 6.13
CA MET A 176 2.54 -0.65 4.68
C MET A 176 3.86 -0.09 4.18
N PHE A 177 4.31 -0.56 3.02
CA PHE A 177 5.57 -0.23 2.36
C PHE A 177 6.84 -0.63 3.13
N GLU A 178 6.69 -1.29 4.29
CA GLU A 178 7.80 -1.87 5.05
C GLU A 178 7.94 -3.35 4.69
N HIS A 179 8.70 -3.61 3.62
CA HIS A 179 8.97 -4.96 3.11
C HIS A 179 10.41 -5.08 2.59
N GLN A 180 10.94 -6.30 2.55
CA GLN A 180 12.27 -6.59 1.97
C GLN A 180 12.19 -7.33 0.63
N CYS A 181 11.02 -7.26 0.00
CA CYS A 181 10.68 -8.06 -1.17
C CYS A 181 11.19 -7.45 -2.47
N ALA A 182 11.64 -8.32 -3.37
CA ALA A 182 12.18 -7.96 -4.67
C ALA A 182 11.79 -9.03 -5.70
N GLY A 183 11.93 -8.71 -6.99
CA GLY A 183 11.75 -9.68 -8.06
C GLY A 183 10.36 -10.32 -8.07
N ASP A 184 10.31 -11.64 -8.14
CA ASP A 184 9.14 -12.51 -8.30
C ASP A 184 8.51 -12.96 -6.97
N MET A 185 8.81 -12.30 -5.85
CA MET A 185 8.33 -12.64 -4.50
C MET A 185 6.82 -12.40 -4.26
N TYR A 186 6.01 -12.48 -5.32
CA TYR A 186 4.57 -12.37 -5.27
C TYR A 186 3.91 -13.65 -4.79
N VAL A 187 2.83 -13.45 -4.05
CA VAL A 187 1.94 -14.52 -3.61
C VAL A 187 0.86 -14.75 -4.67
N GLY A 188 0.47 -16.02 -4.86
CA GLY A 188 -0.77 -16.39 -5.52
C GLY A 188 -1.68 -17.17 -4.58
N VAL A 189 -2.98 -16.94 -4.67
CA VAL A 189 -3.99 -17.72 -3.94
C VAL A 189 -5.07 -18.15 -4.92
N VAL A 190 -5.37 -19.44 -4.92
CA VAL A 190 -6.54 -20.01 -5.61
C VAL A 190 -7.50 -20.56 -4.57
N CYS A 191 -8.75 -20.11 -4.67
CA CYS A 191 -9.93 -20.67 -4.03
C CYS A 191 -10.74 -21.33 -5.16
#